data_AF-R7K689-F1
#
_entry.id   AF-R7K689-F1
#
_cell.length_a   1.000
_cell.length_b   1.000
_cell.length_c   1.000
_cell.angle_alpha   90.00
_cell.angle_beta   90.00
_cell.angle_gamma   90.00
#
_symmetry.space_group_name_H-M   'P 1'
#
loop_
_entity.id
_entity.type
_entity.pdbx_description
1 polymer ?
#
loop_
_entity_poly.entity_id
_entity_poly.type
_entity_poly.pdbx_seq_one_letter_code
_entity_poly.pdbx_strand_id
1 'polypeptide(L)'
;MNNYFRITGYCEQEDFCFIMDCYGMFEKLWQFSSFLLQKGLKVLEVGNDSKFTDGNIDRINENSEKMFLRANAKGKPEYTTQSINGVTYKAVKVADKIYIPDPTQTL
;
A
#
# COMPACT_ATOMS: atom_id res chain seq x y z
N MET A 1 -14.59 -1.96 13.86
CA MET A 1 -14.13 -0.86 12.99
C MET A 1 -13.06 -1.43 12.08
N ASN A 2 -13.22 -1.36 10.76
CA ASN A 2 -12.21 -1.87 9.83
C ASN A 2 -11.05 -0.88 9.71
N ASN A 3 -10.02 -1.07 10.54
CA ASN A 3 -8.80 -0.28 10.48
C ASN A 3 -7.75 -0.99 9.61
N TYR A 4 -8.17 -1.46 8.44
CA TYR A 4 -7.27 -2.05 7.47
C TYR A 4 -6.65 -0.92 6.65
N PHE A 5 -5.33 -0.82 6.70
CA PHE A 5 -4.55 0.18 5.99
C PHE A 5 -3.47 -0.49 5.16
N ARG A 6 -3.25 0.06 3.95
CA ARG A 6 -2.15 -0.29 3.06
C ARG A 6 -1.36 0.96 2.72
N ILE A 7 -0.04 0.90 2.85
CA ILE A 7 0.87 1.96 2.44
C ILE A 7 1.91 1.40 1.48
N THR A 8 2.12 2.09 0.36
CA THR A 8 3.33 1.92 -0.44
C THR A 8 4.33 2.98 -0.01
N GLY A 9 5.54 2.54 0.35
CA GLY A 9 6.61 3.42 0.79
C GLY A 9 7.92 3.16 0.05
N TYR A 10 8.89 4.04 0.30
CA TYR A 10 10.22 3.99 -0.30
C TYR A 10 11.28 4.43 0.71
N CYS A 11 12.34 3.62 0.84
CA CYS A 11 13.54 3.93 1.60
C CYS A 11 14.59 4.48 0.63
N GLU A 12 14.94 5.77 0.75
CA GLU A 12 15.93 6.37 -0.16
C GLU A 12 17.36 5.95 0.18
N GLN A 13 17.64 5.75 1.46
CA GLN A 13 18.98 5.41 1.96
C GLN A 13 19.45 4.07 1.40
N GLU A 14 18.54 3.09 1.37
CA GLU A 14 18.81 1.72 0.93
C GLU A 14 18.26 1.43 -0.48
N ASP A 15 17.64 2.43 -1.12
CA ASP A 15 17.05 2.36 -2.47
C ASP A 15 16.15 1.14 -2.67
N PHE A 16 15.08 1.05 -1.88
CA PHE A 16 14.04 0.01 -2.04
C PHE A 16 12.65 0.53 -1.72
N CYS A 17 11.65 -0.01 -2.40
CA CYS A 17 10.24 0.24 -2.16
C CYS A 17 9.57 -0.96 -1.49
N PHE A 18 8.42 -0.72 -0.87
CA PHE A 18 7.66 -1.75 -0.17
C PHE A 18 6.16 -1.46 -0.15
N ILE A 19 5.38 -2.53 0.03
CA ILE A 19 3.96 -2.46 0.39
C ILE A 19 3.84 -3.01 1.81
N MET A 20 3.22 -2.25 2.70
CA MET A 20 2.98 -2.67 4.08
C MET A 20 1.51 -2.50 4.46
N ASP A 21 0.99 -3.56 5.07
CA ASP A 21 -0.38 -3.58 5.58
C ASP A 21 -0.39 -3.58 7.11
N CYS A 22 -1.45 -3.00 7.66
CA CYS A 22 -1.79 -3.06 9.06
C CYS A 22 -3.30 -3.28 9.17
N TYR A 23 -3.73 -4.15 10.08
CA TYR A 23 -5.15 -4.33 10.37
C TYR A 23 -5.37 -4.35 11.89
N GLY A 24 -5.84 -3.23 12.43
CA GLY A 24 -6.21 -3.10 13.86
C GLY A 24 -5.13 -2.48 14.76
N MET A 25 -3.87 -2.38 14.33
CA MET A 25 -2.78 -1.81 15.15
C MET A 25 -2.84 -0.28 15.27
N PHE A 26 -3.30 0.41 14.22
CA PHE A 26 -3.53 1.86 14.23
C PHE A 26 -5.03 2.16 14.15
N GLU A 27 -5.48 3.20 14.84
CA GLU A 27 -6.88 3.63 14.78
C GLU A 27 -7.17 4.43 13.51
N LYS A 28 -6.17 5.18 13.03
CA LYS A 28 -6.29 6.08 11.89
C LYS A 28 -5.12 5.90 10.93
N LEU A 29 -5.41 6.03 9.64
CA LEU A 29 -4.41 5.93 8.57
C LEU A 29 -3.23 6.90 8.79
N TRP A 30 -3.49 8.12 9.28
CA TRP A 30 -2.43 9.10 9.54
C TRP A 30 -1.46 8.67 10.64
N GLN A 31 -1.89 7.86 11.63
CA GLN A 31 -0.99 7.35 12.66
C GLN A 31 0.01 6.38 12.05
N PHE A 32 -0.47 5.49 11.18
CA PHE A 32 0.38 4.56 10.44
C PHE A 32 1.37 5.31 9.52
N SER A 33 0.90 6.32 8.78
CA SER A 33 1.77 7.14 7.93
C SER A 33 2.83 7.89 8.74
N SER A 34 2.44 8.50 9.87
CA SER A 34 3.36 9.23 10.76
C SER A 34 4.44 8.31 11.33
N PHE A 35 4.08 7.08 11.72
CA PHE A 35 5.04 6.09 12.20
C PHE A 35 6.13 5.80 11.16
N LEU A 36 5.78 5.63 9.89
CA LEU A 36 6.75 5.37 8.82
C LEU A 36 7.65 6.59 8.53
N LEU A 37 7.07 7.78 8.51
CA LEU A 37 7.82 9.03 8.32
C LEU A 37 8.86 9.23 9.44
N GLN A 38 8.50 8.95 10.69
CA GLN A 38 9.43 9.01 11.83
C GLN A 38 10.59 8.01 11.74
N LYS A 39 10.43 6.93 10.97
CA LYS A 39 11.49 5.95 10.66
C LYS A 39 12.34 6.34 9.44
N GLY A 40 12.13 7.53 8.87
CA GLY A 40 12.87 8.02 7.70
C GLY A 40 12.40 7.44 6.37
N LEU A 41 11.24 6.77 6.35
CA LEU A 41 10.67 6.19 5.14
C LEU A 41 9.77 7.22 4.43
N LYS A 42 9.83 7.27 3.10
CA LYS A 42 8.89 8.06 2.30
C LYS A 42 7.58 7.30 2.13
N VAL A 43 6.47 8.01 2.29
CA VAL A 43 5.12 7.49 2.05
C VAL A 43 4.69 7.97 0.67
N LEU A 44 4.43 7.02 -0.24
CA LEU A 44 4.08 7.30 -1.64
C LEU A 44 2.58 7.16 -1.89
N GLU A 45 1.98 6.09 -1.36
CA GLU A 45 0.54 5.83 -1.48
C GLU A 45 -0.03 5.42 -0.13
N VAL A 46 -1.23 5.90 0.16
CA VAL A 46 -1.96 5.57 1.40
C VAL A 46 -3.39 5.19 1.05
N GLY A 47 -3.89 4.11 1.67
CA GLY A 47 -5.24 3.64 1.49
C GLY A 47 -5.82 2.97 2.72
N ASN A 48 -7.10 3.19 2.96
CA ASN A 48 -7.94 2.40 3.86
C ASN A 48 -8.78 1.39 3.07
N ASP A 49 -9.50 0.51 3.76
CA ASP A 49 -10.28 -0.58 3.17
C ASP A 49 -11.29 -0.16 2.09
N SER A 50 -11.70 1.11 2.08
CA SER A 50 -12.62 1.70 1.10
C SER A 50 -11.93 2.44 -0.06
N LYS A 51 -10.66 2.82 0.07
CA LYS A 51 -9.96 3.62 -0.94
C LYS A 51 -9.24 2.78 -1.99
N PHE A 52 -8.75 1.59 -1.68
CA PHE A 52 -7.95 0.81 -2.63
C PHE A 52 -8.67 -0.48 -3.07
N THR A 53 -8.28 -1.01 -4.23
CA THR A 53 -8.66 -2.36 -4.67
C THR A 53 -7.45 -3.29 -4.60
N ASP A 54 -7.66 -4.50 -4.09
CA ASP A 54 -6.59 -5.41 -3.67
C ASP A 54 -5.69 -5.93 -4.80
N GLY A 55 -6.16 -5.94 -6.04
CA GLY A 55 -5.44 -6.52 -7.17
C GLY A 55 -5.13 -7.99 -6.93
N ASN A 56 -3.84 -8.36 -6.88
CA ASN A 56 -3.41 -9.73 -6.57
C ASN A 56 -2.83 -9.90 -5.15
N ILE A 57 -3.12 -8.96 -4.24
CA ILE A 57 -2.60 -8.96 -2.87
C ILE A 57 -3.73 -9.31 -1.90
N ASP A 58 -3.76 -10.56 -1.43
CA ASP A 58 -4.75 -11.02 -0.44
C ASP A 58 -4.73 -10.15 0.83
N ARG A 59 -5.87 -9.98 1.50
CA ARG A 59 -5.92 -9.26 2.77
C ARG A 59 -5.33 -10.08 3.92
N ILE A 60 -4.71 -9.41 4.88
CA ILE A 60 -4.30 -10.03 6.15
C ILE A 60 -5.49 -10.18 7.11
N ASN A 61 -5.35 -11.10 8.06
CA ASN A 61 -6.26 -11.18 9.21
C ASN A 61 -5.99 -10.04 10.20
N GLU A 62 -6.99 -9.69 11.01
CA GLU A 62 -6.87 -8.68 12.05
C GLU A 62 -5.78 -9.06 13.06
N ASN A 63 -4.87 -8.12 13.31
CA ASN A 63 -3.82 -8.26 14.30
C ASN A 63 -3.40 -6.87 14.81
N SER A 64 -3.81 -6.52 16.03
CA SER A 64 -3.55 -5.21 16.63
C SER A 64 -2.12 -4.99 17.10
N GLU A 65 -1.22 -5.95 16.90
CA GLU A 65 0.17 -5.90 17.40
C GLU A 65 1.21 -5.87 16.29
N LYS A 66 0.81 -6.10 15.03
CA LYS A 66 1.75 -6.34 13.92
C LYS A 66 1.42 -5.54 12.67
N MET A 67 2.49 -5.15 11.98
CA MET A 67 2.47 -4.73 10.59
C MET A 67 3.02 -5.86 9.71
N PHE A 68 2.56 -5.94 8.48
CA PHE A 68 2.91 -7.01 7.54
C PHE A 68 3.55 -6.43 6.29
N LEU A 69 4.83 -6.72 6.07
CA LEU A 69 5.50 -6.45 4.81
C LEU A 69 4.93 -7.39 3.74
N ARG A 70 4.24 -6.83 2.75
CA ARG A 70 3.53 -7.59 1.70
C ARG A 70 4.34 -7.80 0.44
N ALA A 71 5.20 -6.83 0.13
CA ALA A 71 6.12 -6.87 -1.00
C ALA A 71 7.27 -5.91 -0.75
N ASN A 72 8.43 -6.17 -1.35
CA ASN A 72 9.52 -5.22 -1.47
C ASN A 72 10.29 -5.46 -2.78
N ALA A 73 10.91 -4.41 -3.30
CA ALA A 73 11.77 -4.48 -4.48
C ALA A 73 12.83 -3.38 -4.43
N LYS A 74 13.97 -3.61 -5.08
CA LYS A 74 15.01 -2.58 -5.27
C LYS A 74 14.45 -1.44 -6.13
N GLY A 75 14.83 -0.20 -5.83
CA GLY A 75 14.35 0.97 -6.54
C GLY A 75 12.97 1.44 -6.10
N LYS A 76 12.41 2.37 -6.88
CA LYS A 76 11.06 2.90 -6.71
C LYS A 76 9.99 1.92 -7.19
N PRO A 77 8.74 2.02 -6.68
CA PRO A 77 7.64 1.20 -7.20
C PRO A 77 7.35 1.53 -8.68
N GLU A 78 6.82 0.56 -9.40
CA GLU A 78 6.36 0.72 -10.78
C GLU A 78 4.92 1.29 -10.76
N TYR A 79 4.72 2.45 -11.40
CA TYR A 79 3.38 2.99 -11.66
C TYR A 79 2.93 2.51 -13.03
N THR A 80 1.85 1.73 -13.06
CA THR A 80 1.36 1.03 -14.24
C THR A 80 -0.17 1.14 -14.31
N THR A 81 -0.80 0.31 -15.14
CA THR A 81 -2.26 0.28 -15.28
C THR A 81 -2.80 -1.13 -15.09
N GLN A 82 -4.06 -1.22 -14.67
CA GLN A 82 -4.78 -2.49 -14.58
C GLN A 82 -6.19 -2.30 -15.13
N SER A 83 -6.60 -3.16 -16.07
CA SER A 83 -7.94 -3.15 -16.64
C SER A 83 -8.85 -4.12 -15.89
N ILE A 84 -9.96 -3.61 -15.35
CA ILE A 84 -10.99 -4.40 -14.67
C ILE A 84 -12.32 -4.07 -15.33
N ASN A 85 -13.02 -5.09 -15.84
CA ASN A 85 -14.33 -4.95 -16.51
C ASN A 85 -14.36 -3.87 -17.62
N GLY A 86 -13.27 -3.72 -18.37
CA GLY A 86 -13.16 -2.74 -19.46
C GLY A 86 -12.79 -1.32 -19.04
N VAL A 87 -12.62 -1.05 -17.74
CA VAL A 87 -12.12 0.23 -17.23
C VAL A 87 -10.64 0.09 -16.87
N THR A 88 -9.82 1.07 -17.29
CA THR A 88 -8.38 1.08 -17.01
C THR A 88 -8.07 2.02 -15.85
N TYR A 89 -7.47 1.48 -14.79
CA TYR A 89 -7.13 2.19 -13.58
C TYR A 89 -5.63 2.38 -13.47
N LYS A 90 -5.20 3.44 -12.76
CA LYS A 90 -3.80 3.55 -12.30
C LYS A 90 -3.54 2.49 -11.25
N ALA A 91 -2.40 1.82 -11.36
CA ALA A 91 -1.99 0.75 -10.45
C ALA A 91 -0.56 0.94 -9.99
N VAL A 92 -0.25 0.38 -8.83
CA VAL A 92 1.07 0.39 -8.21
C VAL A 92 1.55 -1.05 -8.11
N LYS A 93 2.77 -1.28 -8.58
CA LYS A 93 3.40 -2.59 -8.56
C LYS A 93 4.74 -2.56 -7.83
N VAL A 94 4.91 -3.53 -6.93
CA VAL A 94 6.14 -3.79 -6.19
C VAL A 94 6.43 -5.28 -6.30
N ALA A 95 7.55 -5.64 -6.94
CA ALA A 95 7.86 -7.02 -7.32
C ALA A 95 6.71 -7.67 -8.13
N ASP A 96 6.17 -8.79 -7.65
CA ASP A 96 5.05 -9.52 -8.24
C ASP A 96 3.67 -9.03 -7.76
N LYS A 97 3.62 -8.07 -6.84
CA LYS A 97 2.39 -7.55 -6.23
C LYS A 97 1.92 -6.29 -6.92
N ILE A 98 0.64 -6.26 -7.31
CA ILE A 98 -0.02 -5.13 -7.96
C ILE A 98 -1.38 -4.87 -7.30
N TYR A 99 -1.70 -3.60 -7.10
CA TYR A 99 -2.99 -3.16 -6.58
C TYR A 99 -3.35 -1.77 -7.12
N ILE A 100 -4.62 -1.38 -6.99
CA ILE A 100 -5.11 -0.05 -7.41
C ILE A 100 -5.20 0.82 -6.15
N PRO A 101 -4.37 1.87 -6.00
CA PRO A 101 -4.34 2.70 -4.80
C PRO A 101 -5.57 3.61 -4.65
N ASP A 102 -6.22 3.94 -5.76
CA ASP A 102 -7.40 4.79 -5.82
C ASP A 102 -8.23 4.49 -7.09
N PRO A 103 -9.36 3.77 -6.99
CA PRO A 103 -10.18 3.40 -8.15
C PRO A 103 -10.96 4.59 -8.72
N THR A 104 -10.93 5.76 -8.09
CA THR A 104 -11.51 6.98 -8.68
C THR A 104 -10.61 7.57 -9.77
N GLN A 105 -9.35 7.13 -9.86
CA GLN A 105 -8.38 7.57 -10.86
C GLN A 105 -8.31 6.57 -12.03
N THR A 106 -9.10 6.84 -13.06
CA THR A 106 -9.07 6.11 -14.33
C THR A 106 -8.22 6.84 -15.38
N LEU A 107 -7.90 6.13 -16.47
CA LEU A 107 -7.31 6.68 -17.69
C LEU A 107 -8.37 6.83 -18.79
#